data_AF-A0A7S0L4Q1-F1
#
_entry.id   AF-A0A7S0L4Q1-F1
#
_cell.length_a   1.000
_cell.length_b   1.000
_cell.length_c   1.000
_cell.angle_alpha   90.00
_cell.angle_beta   90.00
_cell.angle_gamma   90.00
#
_symmetry.space_group_name_H-M   'P 1'
#
loop_
_entity.id
_entity.type
_entity.pdbx_description
1 polymer ?
#
loop_
_entity_poly.entity_id
_entity_poly.type
_entity_poly.pdbx_seq_one_letter_code
_entity_poly.pdbx_strand_id
1 'polypeptide(L)'
;GIPRVITIFSAPNYCDVYNNKAACLKFDNNVLNIKQFIDSPHPYYLPNFMDVFQWSLPFVAEKVTDMLANVLDFDDSDLGPEESADGKEVPAPEPTVIAKRGGLLKKKVLAVTKLLRMYRVLREHNEAIVQLKQLTPSHK
;
A
#
# COMPACT_ATOMS: atom_id res chain seq x y z
N GLY A 1 31.04 -30.54 -33.29
CA GLY A 1 30.94 -31.18 -31.96
C GLY A 1 29.55 -30.93 -31.40
N ILE A 2 28.98 -31.89 -30.69
CA ILE A 2 27.66 -31.74 -30.04
C ILE A 2 27.85 -30.92 -28.75
N PRO A 3 26.98 -29.94 -28.43
CA PRO A 3 27.06 -29.19 -27.18
C PRO A 3 27.00 -30.13 -25.98
N ARG A 4 27.92 -29.94 -25.02
CA ARG A 4 28.01 -30.79 -23.82
C ARG A 4 26.86 -30.57 -22.84
N VAL A 5 26.29 -29.37 -22.82
CA VAL A 5 25.20 -28.96 -21.93
C VAL A 5 24.25 -28.07 -22.73
N ILE A 6 22.95 -28.26 -22.51
CA ILE A 6 21.88 -27.43 -23.07
C ILE A 6 20.97 -27.02 -21.91
N THR A 7 20.78 -25.72 -21.72
CA THR A 7 19.78 -25.17 -20.81
C THR A 7 18.54 -24.78 -21.61
N ILE A 8 17.38 -25.28 -21.21
CA ILE A 8 16.10 -24.94 -21.82
C ILE A 8 15.26 -24.12 -20.83
N PHE A 9 14.58 -23.10 -21.33
CA PHE A 9 13.70 -22.26 -20.52
C PHE A 9 12.37 -22.06 -21.24
N SER A 10 11.28 -22.47 -20.61
CA SER A 10 9.97 -22.61 -21.25
C SER A 10 8.93 -21.60 -20.76
N ALA A 11 9.32 -20.62 -19.95
CA ALA A 11 8.45 -19.56 -19.45
C ALA A 11 8.77 -18.23 -20.17
N PRO A 12 8.00 -17.83 -21.20
CA PRO A 12 8.24 -16.58 -21.90
C PRO A 12 7.81 -15.41 -21.02
N ASN A 13 8.47 -14.26 -21.18
CA ASN A 13 8.28 -13.07 -20.35
C ASN A 13 8.19 -13.40 -18.84
N TYR A 14 9.20 -14.12 -18.32
CA TYR A 14 9.20 -14.61 -16.95
C TYR A 14 8.92 -13.49 -15.96
N CYS A 15 8.07 -13.76 -14.97
CA CYS A 15 7.62 -12.79 -13.96
C CYS A 15 7.09 -11.47 -14.53
N ASP A 16 6.58 -11.47 -15.77
CA ASP A 16 6.01 -10.32 -16.48
C ASP A 16 6.97 -9.14 -16.71
N VAL A 17 8.28 -9.33 -16.49
CA VAL A 17 9.30 -8.26 -16.56
C VAL A 17 10.51 -8.60 -17.43
N TYR A 18 10.83 -9.89 -17.61
CA TYR A 18 12.09 -10.29 -18.25
C TYR A 18 12.08 -10.16 -19.77
N ASN A 19 10.91 -10.09 -20.41
CA ASN A 19 10.75 -10.00 -21.86
C ASN A 19 11.58 -11.07 -22.63
N ASN A 20 11.83 -12.22 -22.01
CA ASN A 20 12.58 -13.31 -22.61
C ASN A 20 11.67 -14.16 -23.51
N LYS A 21 12.25 -14.74 -24.56
CA LYS A 21 11.57 -15.82 -25.29
C LYS A 21 11.64 -17.12 -24.50
N ALA A 22 10.67 -17.99 -24.71
CA ALA A 22 10.73 -19.38 -24.28
C ALA A 22 11.10 -20.29 -25.44
N ALA A 23 11.52 -21.50 -25.11
CA ALA A 23 11.78 -22.53 -26.08
C ALA A 23 11.36 -23.92 -25.60
N CYS A 24 10.99 -24.79 -26.53
CA CYS A 24 10.88 -26.22 -26.32
C CYS A 24 11.85 -26.97 -27.25
N LEU A 25 12.33 -28.11 -26.79
CA LEU A 25 13.29 -28.94 -27.52
C LEU A 25 12.54 -30.14 -28.10
N LYS A 26 12.49 -30.21 -29.43
CA LYS A 26 11.93 -31.35 -30.18
C LYS A 26 13.09 -32.19 -30.71
N PHE A 27 13.25 -33.41 -30.19
CA PHE A 27 14.20 -34.38 -30.71
C PHE A 27 13.46 -35.45 -31.52
N ASP A 28 13.79 -35.59 -32.79
CA ASP A 28 13.08 -36.45 -33.74
C ASP A 28 14.03 -36.88 -34.88
N ASN A 29 14.06 -38.16 -35.26
CA ASN A 29 14.95 -38.73 -36.29
C ASN A 29 16.43 -38.30 -36.15
N ASN A 30 17.00 -38.34 -34.95
CA ASN A 30 18.35 -37.86 -34.63
C ASN A 30 18.60 -36.37 -34.91
N VAL A 31 17.56 -35.59 -35.17
CA VAL A 31 17.62 -34.13 -35.32
C VAL A 31 17.09 -33.47 -34.06
N LEU A 32 17.91 -32.62 -33.47
CA LEU A 32 17.54 -31.76 -32.34
C LEU A 32 17.06 -30.40 -32.86
N ASN A 33 15.79 -30.07 -32.67
CA ASN A 33 15.19 -28.81 -33.08
C ASN A 33 14.73 -28.00 -31.86
N ILE A 34 15.11 -26.72 -31.79
CA ILE A 34 14.70 -25.81 -30.72
C ILE A 34 13.62 -24.89 -31.28
N LYS A 35 12.39 -25.05 -30.81
CA LYS A 35 11.26 -24.20 -31.21
C LYS A 35 11.07 -23.10 -30.17
N GLN A 36 11.15 -21.85 -30.60
CA GLN A 36 10.95 -20.69 -29.73
C GLN A 36 9.50 -20.19 -29.80
N PHE A 37 9.01 -19.65 -28.69
CA PHE A 37 7.70 -19.02 -28.60
C PHE A 37 7.74 -17.81 -27.64
N ILE A 38 6.73 -16.94 -27.77
CA ILE A 38 6.55 -15.73 -26.96
C ILE A 38 5.40 -15.92 -25.97
N ASP A 39 5.23 -14.98 -25.06
CA ASP A 39 4.16 -14.95 -24.08
C ASP A 39 2.80 -14.70 -24.74
N SER A 40 1.74 -14.93 -23.97
CA SER A 40 0.36 -14.68 -24.36
C SER A 40 -0.32 -13.90 -23.24
N PRO A 41 -1.33 -13.07 -23.56
CA PRO A 41 -2.05 -12.32 -22.53
C PRO A 41 -2.65 -13.26 -21.48
N HIS A 42 -2.50 -12.91 -20.20
CA HIS A 42 -3.09 -13.63 -19.07
C HIS A 42 -3.82 -12.67 -18.12
N PRO A 43 -4.77 -13.15 -17.31
CA PRO A 43 -5.46 -12.33 -16.32
C PRO A 43 -4.49 -11.76 -15.28
N TYR A 44 -4.85 -10.59 -14.75
CA TYR A 44 -4.12 -9.97 -13.65
C TYR A 44 -4.59 -10.51 -12.31
N TYR A 45 -3.65 -10.73 -11.39
CA TYR A 45 -3.91 -11.08 -10.00
C TYR A 45 -3.15 -10.14 -9.08
N LEU A 46 -3.78 -9.76 -7.97
CA LEU A 46 -3.07 -9.07 -6.90
C LEU A 46 -1.99 -9.99 -6.32
N PRO A 47 -0.88 -9.41 -5.83
CA PRO A 47 0.17 -10.18 -5.18
C PRO A 47 -0.38 -11.09 -4.07
N ASN A 48 0.13 -12.31 -3.99
CA ASN A 48 -0.30 -13.32 -3.01
C ASN A 48 -1.80 -13.64 -3.06
N PHE A 49 -2.46 -13.45 -4.23
CA PHE A 49 -3.90 -13.67 -4.40
C PHE A 49 -4.75 -12.90 -3.37
N MET A 50 -4.28 -11.71 -2.96
CA MET A 50 -5.01 -10.87 -2.04
C MET A 50 -6.35 -10.45 -2.65
N ASP A 51 -7.42 -10.45 -1.84
CA ASP A 51 -8.69 -9.89 -2.27
C ASP A 51 -8.66 -8.34 -2.26
N VAL A 52 -9.59 -7.74 -3.00
CA VAL A 52 -9.65 -6.29 -3.16
C VAL A 52 -9.99 -5.56 -1.86
N PHE A 53 -10.64 -6.21 -0.89
CA PHE A 53 -10.98 -5.59 0.39
C PHE A 53 -9.74 -5.53 1.29
N GLN A 54 -9.02 -6.64 1.43
CA GLN A 54 -7.77 -6.69 2.16
C GLN A 54 -6.75 -5.70 1.57
N TRP A 55 -6.73 -5.55 0.25
CA TRP A 55 -5.85 -4.60 -0.43
C TRP A 55 -6.26 -3.13 -0.22
N SER A 56 -7.56 -2.81 -0.30
CA SER A 56 -8.03 -1.41 -0.33
C SER A 56 -8.50 -0.84 1.01
N LEU A 57 -9.02 -1.66 1.94
CA LEU A 57 -9.57 -1.18 3.21
C LEU A 57 -8.56 -0.36 4.04
N PRO A 58 -7.27 -0.74 4.15
CA PRO A 58 -6.29 0.08 4.86
C PRO A 58 -6.18 1.49 4.27
N PHE A 59 -6.19 1.59 2.94
CA PHE A 59 -6.14 2.87 2.24
C PHE A 59 -7.41 3.70 2.44
N VAL A 60 -8.59 3.08 2.33
CA VAL A 60 -9.87 3.76 2.54
C VAL A 60 -9.96 4.31 3.97
N ALA A 61 -9.63 3.51 4.98
CA ALA A 61 -9.65 3.93 6.37
C ALA A 61 -8.72 5.12 6.64
N GLU A 62 -7.53 5.11 6.04
CA GLU A 62 -6.57 6.22 6.11
C GLU A 62 -7.16 7.50 5.52
N LYS A 63 -7.67 7.44 4.28
CA LYS A 63 -8.15 8.65 3.57
C LYS A 63 -9.41 9.24 4.17
N VAL A 64 -10.34 8.41 4.64
CA VAL A 64 -11.53 8.90 5.36
C VAL A 64 -11.14 9.57 6.67
N THR A 65 -10.18 9.00 7.41
CA THR A 65 -9.74 9.59 8.68
C THR A 65 -8.94 10.88 8.48
N ASP A 66 -8.10 10.96 7.46
CA ASP A 66 -7.41 12.20 7.09
C ASP A 66 -8.39 13.29 6.68
N MET A 67 -9.43 12.95 5.91
CA MET A 67 -10.50 13.89 5.55
C MET A 67 -11.22 14.43 6.79
N LEU A 68 -11.63 13.54 7.70
CA LEU A 68 -12.29 13.94 8.94
C LEU A 68 -11.42 14.83 9.83
N ALA A 69 -10.12 14.54 9.92
CA ALA A 69 -9.18 15.38 10.66
C ALA A 69 -9.13 16.80 10.08
N ASN A 70 -9.01 16.93 8.75
CA ASN A 70 -8.97 18.23 8.10
C ASN A 70 -10.28 19.02 8.29
N VAL A 71 -11.44 18.36 8.27
CA VAL A 71 -12.74 19.00 8.52
C VAL A 71 -12.83 19.52 9.97
N LEU A 72 -12.35 18.73 10.94
CA LEU A 72 -12.35 19.13 12.35
C LEU A 72 -11.32 20.23 12.67
N ASP A 73 -10.22 20.30 11.91
CA ASP A 73 -9.22 21.37 12.06
C ASP A 73 -9.76 22.71 11.52
N PHE A 74 -10.58 22.69 10.46
CA PHE A 74 -11.20 23.90 9.92
C PHE A 74 -12.15 24.58 10.92
N ASP A 75 -12.92 23.80 11.68
CA ASP A 75 -13.89 24.30 12.69
C ASP A 75 -13.20 25.08 13.83
N ASP A 76 -11.95 24.74 14.18
CA ASP A 76 -11.17 25.50 15.18
C ASP A 76 -10.58 26.79 14.59
N SER A 77 -10.33 26.86 13.29
CA SER A 77 -9.73 28.04 12.67
C SER A 77 -10.70 29.21 12.47
N ASP A 78 -12.01 28.94 12.47
CA ASP A 78 -13.08 29.95 12.38
C ASP A 78 -13.61 30.36 13.79
N LEU A 79 -13.31 29.56 14.81
CA LEU A 79 -13.44 29.93 16.22
C LEU A 79 -12.13 30.60 16.63
N GLY A 80 -12.02 31.92 16.40
CA GLY A 80 -10.81 32.71 16.64
C GLY A 80 -10.16 32.45 18.02
N PRO A 81 -8.85 32.75 18.15
CA PRO A 81 -8.16 32.59 19.42
C PRO A 81 -8.96 33.34 20.49
N GLU A 82 -9.46 32.62 21.49
CA GLU A 82 -9.89 33.23 22.75
C GLU A 82 -8.70 34.06 23.21
N GLU A 83 -8.79 35.37 22.99
CA GLU A 83 -7.72 36.31 23.23
C GLU A 83 -7.29 36.12 24.68
N SER A 84 -5.99 35.90 24.85
CA SER A 84 -5.31 36.09 26.12
C SER A 84 -5.41 37.57 26.48
N ALA A 85 -6.53 37.98 27.07
CA ALA A 85 -6.74 39.31 27.62
C ALA A 85 -7.01 39.19 29.13
N ASP A 86 -5.93 39.45 29.86
CA ASP A 86 -5.83 39.96 31.22
C ASP A 86 -7.15 40.27 31.99
N GLY A 87 -7.29 39.63 33.16
CA GLY A 87 -7.96 40.23 34.32
C GLY A 87 -9.48 40.49 34.27
N LYS A 88 -10.31 39.45 34.36
CA LYS A 88 -11.57 39.47 35.14
C LYS A 88 -12.16 38.07 35.30
N GLU A 89 -12.27 37.61 36.55
CA GLU A 89 -13.07 36.43 36.91
C GLU A 89 -14.54 36.70 36.57
N VAL A 90 -14.98 36.25 35.41
CA VAL A 90 -16.39 36.05 35.08
C VAL A 90 -16.57 34.54 34.97
N PRO A 91 -17.54 33.92 35.66
CA PRO A 91 -17.72 32.48 35.60
C PRO A 91 -18.12 32.12 34.15
N ALA A 92 -17.22 31.43 33.45
CA ALA A 92 -17.49 30.91 32.12
C ALA A 92 -18.79 30.07 32.18
N PRO A 93 -19.70 30.19 31.20
CA PRO A 93 -20.88 29.34 31.16
C PRO A 93 -20.40 27.89 31.11
N GLU A 94 -20.88 27.06 32.03
CA GLU A 94 -20.50 25.65 32.07
C GLU A 94 -20.68 25.06 30.67
N PRO A 95 -19.65 24.40 30.09
CA PRO A 95 -19.76 23.94 28.74
C PRO A 95 -20.90 22.93 28.70
N THR A 96 -21.89 23.21 27.85
CA THR A 96 -23.06 22.36 27.69
C THR A 96 -22.59 20.93 27.44
N VAL A 97 -23.39 19.93 27.85
CA VAL A 97 -23.06 18.51 27.67
C VAL A 97 -22.67 18.19 26.21
N ILE A 98 -23.20 18.97 25.25
CA ILE A 98 -22.92 18.92 23.82
C ILE A 98 -21.50 19.43 23.49
N ALA A 99 -21.08 20.59 24.02
CA ALA A 99 -19.73 21.13 23.83
C ALA A 99 -18.63 20.24 24.46
N LYS A 100 -18.88 19.71 25.67
CA LYS A 100 -17.96 18.73 26.31
C LYS A 100 -17.83 17.44 25.48
N ARG A 101 -18.94 16.97 24.88
CA ARG A 101 -18.94 15.79 24.01
C ARG A 101 -18.23 16.05 22.68
N GLY A 102 -18.40 17.23 22.07
CA GLY A 102 -17.72 17.64 20.84
C GLY A 102 -16.19 17.66 21.00
N GLY A 103 -15.69 18.29 22.06
CA GLY A 103 -14.26 18.33 22.35
C GLY A 103 -13.64 16.95 22.62
N LEU A 104 -14.39 16.02 23.23
CA LEU A 104 -13.93 14.64 23.44
C LEU A 104 -13.86 13.85 22.14
N LEU A 105 -14.85 14.01 21.25
CA LEU A 105 -14.85 13.39 19.92
C LEU A 105 -13.66 13.88 19.09
N LYS A 106 -13.38 15.18 19.10
CA LYS A 106 -12.23 15.75 18.41
C LYS A 106 -10.91 15.14 18.88
N LYS A 107 -10.69 15.07 20.20
CA LYS A 107 -9.49 14.43 20.78
C LYS A 107 -9.34 12.97 20.36
N LYS A 108 -10.45 12.23 20.28
CA LYS A 108 -10.45 10.83 19.82
C LYS A 108 -10.08 10.72 18.34
N VAL A 109 -10.67 11.55 17.48
CA VAL A 109 -10.35 11.54 16.05
C VAL A 109 -8.89 11.88 15.83
N LEU A 110 -8.37 12.96 16.44
CA LEU A 110 -6.95 13.33 16.33
C LEU A 110 -6.00 12.22 16.81
N ALA A 111 -6.36 11.51 17.89
CA ALA A 111 -5.57 10.37 18.38
C ALA A 111 -5.56 9.21 17.37
N VAL A 112 -6.72 8.86 16.79
CA VAL A 112 -6.83 7.82 15.75
C VAL A 112 -6.08 8.22 14.49
N THR A 113 -6.19 9.48 14.05
CA THR A 113 -5.43 10.01 12.91
C THR A 113 -3.93 9.87 13.14
N LYS A 114 -3.42 10.21 14.33
CA LYS A 114 -1.99 10.05 14.66
C LYS A 114 -1.55 8.58 14.58
N LEU A 115 -2.37 7.65 15.08
CA LEU A 115 -2.09 6.22 15.02
C LEU A 115 -2.09 5.69 13.57
N LEU A 116 -3.06 6.10 12.76
CA LEU A 116 -3.13 5.71 11.34
C LEU A 116 -1.93 6.24 10.54
N ARG A 117 -1.44 7.46 10.86
CA ARG A 117 -0.19 7.99 10.27
C ARG A 117 1.03 7.14 10.64
N MET A 118 1.11 6.62 11.88
CA MET A 118 2.18 5.68 12.25
C MET A 118 2.03 4.34 11.52
N TYR A 119 0.81 3.83 11.41
CA TYR A 119 0.53 2.57 10.71
C TYR A 119 0.86 2.65 9.21
N ARG A 120 0.64 3.81 8.60
CA ARG A 120 1.07 4.11 7.23
C ARG A 120 2.57 3.92 7.06
N VAL A 121 3.39 4.47 7.95
CA VAL A 121 4.86 4.32 7.90
C VAL A 121 5.26 2.85 8.01
N LEU A 122 4.63 2.09 8.91
CA LEU A 122 4.88 0.63 9.02
C LEU A 122 4.51 -0.11 7.73
N ARG A 123 3.40 0.25 7.10
CA ARG A 123 2.95 -0.35 5.83
C ARG A 123 3.92 -0.01 4.69
N GLU A 124 4.32 1.25 4.55
CA GLU A 124 5.29 1.70 3.54
C GLU A 124 6.63 0.97 3.70
N HIS A 125 7.13 0.80 4.93
CA HIS A 125 8.33 0.00 5.18
C HIS A 125 8.15 -1.47 4.82
N ASN A 126 7.00 -2.06 5.11
CA ASN A 126 6.70 -3.44 4.72
C ASN A 126 6.65 -3.61 3.19
N GLU A 127 6.01 -2.67 2.48
CA GLU A 127 5.99 -2.63 1.02
C GLU A 127 7.39 -2.49 0.43
N ALA A 128 8.24 -1.62 0.99
CA ALA A 128 9.64 -1.49 0.59
C ALA A 128 10.44 -2.79 0.80
N ILE A 129 10.23 -3.48 1.92
CA ILE A 129 10.85 -4.80 2.17
C ILE A 129 10.40 -5.82 1.12
N VAL A 130 9.11 -5.84 0.76
CA VAL A 130 8.59 -6.74 -0.28
C VAL A 130 9.23 -6.43 -1.63
N GLN A 131 9.36 -5.16 -2.01
CA GLN A 131 10.04 -4.75 -3.25
C GLN A 131 11.51 -5.17 -3.24
N LEU A 132 12.23 -4.96 -2.14
CA LEU A 132 13.63 -5.38 -2.00
C LEU A 132 13.77 -6.90 -2.13
N LYS A 133 12.85 -7.67 -1.55
CA LYS A 133 12.81 -9.14 -1.69
C LYS A 133 12.61 -9.59 -3.14
N GLN A 134 11.86 -8.82 -3.95
CA GLN A 134 11.67 -9.09 -5.37
C GLN A 134 12.93 -8.79 -6.21
N LEU A 135 13.75 -7.83 -5.76
CA LEU A 135 14.99 -7.43 -6.45
C LEU A 135 16.20 -8.30 -6.09
N THR A 136 16.17 -9.00 -4.96
CA THR A 136 17.23 -9.95 -4.60
C THR A 136 16.99 -11.32 -5.26
N PRO A 137 17.91 -11.83 -6.10
CA PRO A 137 17.86 -13.22 -6.51
C PRO A 137 18.05 -14.05 -5.24
N SER A 138 17.03 -14.85 -4.91
CA SER A 138 16.95 -15.65 -3.69
C SER A 138 18.27 -16.35 -3.37
N HIS A 139 18.98 -15.85 -2.36
CA HIS A 139 20.00 -16.60 -1.64
C HIS A 139 19.45 -16.82 -0.24
N LYS A 140 19.00 -18.06 0.00
CA LYS A 140 18.65 -18.71 1.27
C LYS A 140 18.41 -17.82 2.49
#